data_AF-A0A521ZYB7-F1
#
_entry.id   AF-A0A521ZYB7-F1
#
_cell.length_a   1.000
_cell.length_b   1.000
_cell.length_c   1.000
_cell.angle_alpha   90.00
_cell.angle_beta   90.00
_cell.angle_gamma   90.00
#
_symmetry.space_group_name_H-M   'P 1'
#
loop_
_entity.id
_entity.type
_entity.pdbx_description
1 polymer ?
#
loop_
_entity_poly.entity_id
_entity_poly.type
_entity_poly.pdbx_seq_one_letter_code
_entity_poly.pdbx_strand_id
1 'polypeptide(L)'
;MARGGAIYSIVNVAITNCTFVSNNVTAGNSGNGGSGGTAYYFGSNAHAGISGEGAGAGVYASNRCLVVGSTFFGNRTRGGNGGTNGLTTLGSQTDAGPTGGNGLGGGICNRGTNLIINCTFNANTATGGNGGGGSGTGNWGGGNGGNGGNGSGGGSYSASFEGVTNCTFSGCVVIGGRGGPGGPTPSGPGSTGATGSQRGANIASGGGVFALLNCILADPRGFVTVIATTNSTPVSTNSPPENDCGETPCTLVTNRFPEGCTTDCTSTNVVYYSNYTTYQTNAIAVGNAYGTFTDAGHNLSSDNTPTLAGTSHNSFDAKLGLLADNGGPTKTMLLLAGSPAINAGDANLFPEIDQRGDERPSGTRCDIGAVEMDAPVIQSPPQSTIAVVGADVQFSVSATSEVSLNYQWRFNGTNMPGQTSDVLVISPAQKSDAGNYQVVITNYLGSVTSQVAELRVGFPPALTILRSPLSETVLTNTRVVFTATATGDTPLTYQWRWNGTDIAGATGTNYVIASAQTNHTGTYDVVVTNDFGSATSDPLSLNVGTPPSIQSSPQSLTVVESNTANFSVTAAGTPPLNFQWRFQGGNLSGATGSSYMIPTAQTSDAGNYDVVISSDFG
;
A
#
# COMPACT_ATOMS: atom_id res chain seq x y z
N MET A 1 6.39 -42.18 15.15
CA MET A 1 6.18 -41.09 14.15
C MET A 1 7.18 -39.99 14.45
N ALA A 2 7.51 -39.15 13.47
CA ALA A 2 8.32 -37.94 13.66
C ALA A 2 7.68 -36.77 12.91
N ARG A 3 7.56 -35.60 13.54
CA ARG A 3 6.78 -34.47 13.01
C ARG A 3 7.46 -33.14 13.33
N GLY A 4 7.49 -32.22 12.37
CA GLY A 4 7.93 -30.84 12.57
C GLY A 4 9.43 -30.73 12.82
N GLY A 5 10.24 -30.75 11.76
CA GLY A 5 11.70 -30.70 11.90
C GLY A 5 12.23 -29.36 12.43
N ALA A 6 11.65 -28.24 11.97
CA ALA A 6 11.89 -26.93 12.57
C ALA A 6 10.76 -26.51 13.52
N ILE A 7 9.50 -26.63 13.07
CA ILE A 7 8.33 -26.21 13.85
C ILE A 7 7.30 -27.33 13.89
N TYR A 8 6.90 -27.71 15.10
CA TYR A 8 5.75 -28.55 15.37
C TYR A 8 4.70 -27.72 16.13
N SER A 9 3.52 -27.52 15.54
CA SER A 9 2.42 -26.83 16.22
C SER A 9 1.11 -27.59 16.13
N ILE A 10 0.46 -27.75 17.29
CA ILE A 10 -0.92 -28.22 17.42
C ILE A 10 -1.93 -27.10 17.69
N VAL A 11 -1.43 -25.88 17.88
CA VAL A 11 -2.21 -24.66 18.06
C VAL A 11 -1.99 -23.72 16.87
N ASN A 12 -2.64 -22.56 16.88
CA ASN A 12 -2.47 -21.58 15.82
C ASN A 12 -1.03 -21.05 15.81
N VAL A 13 -0.43 -20.96 14.63
CA VAL A 13 0.94 -20.44 14.46
C VAL A 13 1.02 -19.52 13.25
N ALA A 14 1.69 -18.38 13.40
CA ALA A 14 1.96 -17.43 12.33
C ALA A 14 3.47 -17.33 12.12
N ILE A 15 3.90 -17.50 10.87
CA ILE A 15 5.31 -17.52 10.46
C ILE A 15 5.47 -16.46 9.39
N THR A 16 6.34 -15.47 9.62
CA THR A 16 6.54 -14.36 8.69
C THR A 16 8.04 -14.15 8.44
N ASN A 17 8.42 -13.99 7.17
CA ASN A 17 9.80 -13.68 6.76
C ASN A 17 10.87 -14.63 7.31
N CYS A 18 10.55 -15.93 7.40
CA CYS A 18 11.44 -16.95 7.94
C CYS A 18 12.07 -17.80 6.82
N THR A 19 13.25 -18.37 7.08
CA THR A 19 13.95 -19.26 6.13
C THR A 19 14.25 -20.60 6.80
N PHE A 20 13.69 -21.68 6.24
CA PHE A 20 13.80 -23.06 6.71
C PHE A 20 14.68 -23.86 5.77
N VAL A 21 15.91 -24.16 6.20
CA VAL A 21 16.92 -24.77 5.34
C VAL A 21 17.36 -26.11 5.89
N SER A 22 17.32 -27.15 5.05
CA SER A 22 17.92 -28.46 5.32
C SER A 22 17.44 -29.13 6.61
N ASN A 23 16.23 -28.83 7.08
CA ASN A 23 15.63 -29.54 8.20
C ASN A 23 15.30 -30.97 7.81
N ASN A 24 15.44 -31.92 8.74
CA ASN A 24 15.24 -33.33 8.47
C ASN A 24 14.30 -33.97 9.50
N VAL A 25 13.34 -34.75 9.02
CA VAL A 25 12.46 -35.58 9.83
C VAL A 25 12.60 -37.02 9.36
N THR A 26 13.02 -37.92 10.25
CA THR A 26 13.04 -39.37 9.98
C THR A 26 12.23 -40.08 11.04
N ALA A 27 11.18 -40.79 10.62
CA ALA A 27 10.33 -41.51 11.54
C ALA A 27 10.93 -42.86 11.96
N GLY A 28 10.56 -43.31 13.16
CA GLY A 28 11.02 -44.58 13.71
C GLY A 28 10.59 -45.78 12.86
N ASN A 29 11.53 -46.70 12.66
CA ASN A 29 11.29 -48.00 12.04
C ASN A 29 10.40 -48.87 12.95
N SER A 30 9.65 -49.80 12.37
CA SER A 30 8.97 -50.79 13.20
C SER A 30 9.94 -51.78 13.82
N GLY A 31 9.60 -52.30 15.00
CA GLY A 31 10.38 -53.35 15.66
C GLY A 31 10.23 -54.69 14.95
N ASN A 32 11.19 -55.59 15.14
CA ASN A 32 11.08 -56.99 14.72
C ASN A 32 10.00 -57.68 15.58
N GLY A 33 9.15 -58.52 14.98
CA GLY A 33 8.16 -59.31 15.72
C GLY A 33 8.83 -60.17 16.80
N GLY A 34 8.18 -60.34 17.96
CA GLY A 34 8.75 -61.05 19.11
C GLY A 34 9.16 -62.49 18.79
N SER A 35 10.33 -62.91 19.29
CA SER A 35 10.84 -64.28 19.20
C SER A 35 10.55 -65.03 20.50
N GLY A 36 9.83 -66.17 20.45
CA GLY A 36 9.83 -67.10 21.59
C GLY A 36 8.54 -67.83 21.99
N GLY A 37 7.47 -67.83 21.20
CA GLY A 37 6.27 -68.60 21.55
C GLY A 37 6.32 -70.05 21.03
N THR A 38 6.75 -71.04 21.82
CA THR A 38 6.57 -72.45 21.45
C THR A 38 5.13 -72.89 21.69
N ALA A 39 4.28 -72.92 20.64
CA ALA A 39 2.95 -73.50 20.75
C ALA A 39 2.71 -74.51 19.61
N TYR A 40 2.48 -75.77 20.00
CA TYR A 40 2.13 -76.89 19.10
C TYR A 40 0.66 -76.84 18.63
N TYR A 41 -0.08 -75.79 19.02
CA TYR A 41 -1.46 -75.54 18.63
C TYR A 41 -1.64 -74.03 18.38
N PHE A 42 -2.25 -73.70 17.24
CA PHE A 42 -2.70 -72.37 16.77
C PHE A 42 -2.42 -71.21 17.74
N GLY A 43 -1.16 -70.74 17.75
CA GLY A 43 -0.74 -69.59 18.53
C GLY A 43 -1.16 -68.29 17.84
N SER A 44 -1.55 -67.29 18.65
CA SER A 44 -1.96 -65.96 18.22
C SER A 44 -0.93 -65.28 17.30
N ASN A 45 -1.39 -64.79 16.16
CA ASN A 45 -0.60 -64.11 15.12
C ASN A 45 0.37 -63.08 15.72
N ALA A 46 1.67 -63.24 15.45
CA ALA A 46 2.67 -62.24 15.78
C ALA A 46 2.55 -61.07 14.79
N HIS A 47 1.86 -60.00 15.17
CA HIS A 47 1.69 -58.85 14.28
C HIS A 47 2.98 -58.04 14.24
N ALA A 48 3.60 -57.92 13.06
CA ALA A 48 4.68 -56.97 12.85
C ALA A 48 4.16 -55.54 13.06
N GLY A 49 4.91 -54.70 13.76
CA GLY A 49 4.49 -53.33 14.08
C GLY A 49 4.37 -52.43 12.84
N ILE A 50 3.50 -51.42 12.89
CA ILE A 50 3.36 -50.40 11.85
C ILE A 50 4.53 -49.42 11.94
N SER A 51 5.19 -49.13 10.82
CA SER A 51 6.29 -48.17 10.77
C SER A 51 5.80 -46.73 10.93
N GLY A 52 6.61 -45.86 11.53
CA GLY A 52 6.20 -44.49 11.82
C GLY A 52 6.07 -43.60 10.57
N GLU A 53 5.05 -42.75 10.55
CA GLU A 53 4.95 -41.63 9.61
C GLU A 53 5.95 -40.52 9.95
N GLY A 54 6.64 -40.00 8.93
CA GLY A 54 7.41 -38.76 8.97
C GLY A 54 6.63 -37.63 8.32
N ALA A 55 6.53 -36.47 8.95
CA ALA A 55 5.76 -35.36 8.41
C ALA A 55 6.35 -33.96 8.69
N GLY A 56 6.36 -33.08 7.68
CA GLY A 56 6.63 -31.64 7.82
C GLY A 56 8.04 -31.32 8.29
N ALA A 57 9.07 -31.55 7.47
CA ALA A 57 10.45 -31.30 7.91
C ALA A 57 10.75 -29.81 8.14
N GLY A 58 10.16 -28.90 7.37
CA GLY A 58 10.10 -27.48 7.76
C GLY A 58 9.08 -27.28 8.87
N VAL A 59 7.80 -27.30 8.51
CA VAL A 59 6.69 -27.02 9.44
C VAL A 59 5.68 -28.16 9.42
N TYR A 60 5.27 -28.59 10.61
CA TYR A 60 4.09 -29.41 10.82
C TYR A 60 3.04 -28.60 11.58
N ALA A 61 1.85 -28.46 11.00
CA ALA A 61 0.73 -27.76 11.62
C ALA A 61 -0.53 -28.62 11.59
N SER A 62 -1.22 -28.76 12.74
CA SER A 62 -2.50 -29.46 12.84
C SER A 62 -3.71 -28.58 13.15
N ASN A 63 -3.52 -27.26 13.25
CA ASN A 63 -4.59 -26.28 13.40
C ASN A 63 -4.39 -25.16 12.37
N ARG A 64 -4.63 -23.87 12.69
CA ARG A 64 -4.44 -22.79 11.72
C ARG A 64 -2.96 -22.39 11.60
N CYS A 65 -2.43 -22.42 10.38
CA CYS A 65 -1.09 -21.89 10.10
C CYS A 65 -1.14 -20.79 9.04
N LEU A 66 -0.60 -19.62 9.36
CA LEU A 66 -0.35 -18.56 8.40
C LEU A 66 1.16 -18.50 8.12
N VAL A 67 1.55 -18.59 6.85
CA VAL A 67 2.95 -18.48 6.43
C VAL A 67 3.06 -17.38 5.37
N VAL A 68 3.86 -16.35 5.64
CA VAL A 68 4.01 -15.19 4.74
C VAL A 68 5.48 -14.91 4.46
N GLY A 69 5.85 -14.67 3.21
CA GLY A 69 7.19 -14.17 2.86
C GLY A 69 8.34 -15.12 3.21
N SER A 70 8.07 -16.42 3.32
CA SER A 70 9.01 -17.39 3.89
C SER A 70 9.58 -18.35 2.84
N THR A 71 10.79 -18.86 3.09
CA THR A 71 11.50 -19.76 2.17
C THR A 71 11.76 -21.12 2.79
N PHE A 72 11.45 -22.20 2.07
CA PHE A 72 11.69 -23.58 2.43
C PHE A 72 12.65 -24.20 1.43
N PHE A 73 13.89 -24.46 1.83
CA PHE A 73 14.93 -24.96 0.95
C PHE A 73 15.54 -26.27 1.45
N GLY A 74 15.49 -27.32 0.64
CA GLY A 74 16.21 -28.56 0.89
C GLY A 74 15.74 -29.36 2.11
N ASN A 75 14.52 -29.13 2.61
CA ASN A 75 14.00 -29.85 3.78
C ASN A 75 13.57 -31.27 3.39
N ARG A 76 13.85 -32.28 4.24
CA ARG A 76 13.62 -33.68 3.91
C ARG A 76 12.84 -34.43 4.97
N THR A 77 11.74 -35.03 4.55
CA THR A 77 10.91 -35.90 5.38
C THR A 77 11.05 -37.35 4.94
N ARG A 78 11.21 -38.28 5.88
CA ARG A 78 11.30 -39.73 5.63
C ARG A 78 10.43 -40.54 6.58
N GLY A 79 9.61 -41.43 6.01
CA GLY A 79 8.87 -42.44 6.76
C GLY A 79 9.78 -43.57 7.28
N GLY A 80 9.37 -44.21 8.37
CA GLY A 80 10.12 -45.30 8.98
C GLY A 80 10.09 -46.56 8.12
N ASN A 81 11.18 -47.33 8.11
CA ASN A 81 11.23 -48.60 7.40
C ASN A 81 10.57 -49.72 8.24
N GLY A 82 9.99 -50.69 7.56
CA GLY A 82 9.54 -51.94 8.18
C GLY A 82 10.72 -52.76 8.69
N GLY A 83 10.56 -53.35 9.88
CA GLY A 83 11.51 -54.29 10.46
C GLY A 83 11.72 -55.56 9.62
N THR A 84 12.81 -56.28 9.86
CA THR A 84 13.14 -57.52 9.15
C THR A 84 12.66 -58.72 9.95
N ASN A 85 11.71 -59.49 9.39
CA ASN A 85 11.33 -60.87 9.75
C ASN A 85 10.92 -61.17 11.21
N GLY A 86 9.71 -61.71 11.40
CA GLY A 86 9.35 -62.51 12.58
C GLY A 86 9.69 -63.99 12.36
N LEU A 87 10.22 -64.68 13.37
CA LEU A 87 10.54 -66.11 13.37
C LEU A 87 10.07 -66.68 14.73
N THR A 88 9.51 -67.86 14.98
CA THR A 88 9.29 -69.15 14.30
C THR A 88 8.17 -69.82 15.11
N THR A 89 7.19 -70.43 14.45
CA THR A 89 6.54 -71.63 14.99
C THR A 89 6.28 -72.59 13.85
N LEU A 90 6.41 -73.89 14.14
CA LEU A 90 6.11 -75.00 13.24
C LEU A 90 4.59 -75.08 12.97
N GLY A 91 4.04 -74.05 12.34
CA GLY A 91 2.62 -73.94 12.09
C GLY A 91 2.34 -72.99 10.93
N SER A 92 1.97 -73.58 9.79
CA SER A 92 0.95 -73.18 8.80
C SER A 92 0.65 -71.70 8.46
N GLN A 93 1.38 -70.68 8.91
CA GLN A 93 1.00 -69.28 8.66
C GLN A 93 2.07 -68.49 7.90
N THR A 94 1.61 -67.84 6.85
CA THR A 94 2.33 -66.85 6.03
C THR A 94 2.04 -65.46 6.60
N ASP A 95 3.02 -64.84 7.26
CA ASP A 95 2.84 -63.47 7.78
C ASP A 95 3.41 -62.44 6.79
N ALA A 96 2.61 -61.40 6.53
CA ALA A 96 3.04 -60.28 5.70
C ALA A 96 4.06 -59.41 6.45
N GLY A 97 5.09 -58.96 5.75
CA GLY A 97 6.07 -58.02 6.31
C GLY A 97 5.42 -56.68 6.71
N PRO A 98 6.01 -55.95 7.68
CA PRO A 98 5.47 -54.67 8.11
C PRO A 98 5.55 -53.63 6.99
N THR A 99 4.51 -52.81 6.85
CA THR A 99 4.49 -51.73 5.86
C THR A 99 5.44 -50.60 6.26
N GLY A 100 6.08 -50.00 5.26
CA GLY A 100 6.86 -48.79 5.43
C GLY A 100 5.96 -47.59 5.75
N GLY A 101 6.48 -46.65 6.55
CA GLY A 101 5.76 -45.45 6.95
C GLY A 101 5.73 -44.40 5.85
N ASN A 102 4.72 -43.53 5.85
CA ASN A 102 4.63 -42.44 4.86
C ASN A 102 5.62 -41.31 5.18
N GLY A 103 6.12 -40.65 4.13
CA GLY A 103 6.80 -39.37 4.21
C GLY A 103 5.93 -38.27 3.60
N LEU A 104 5.53 -37.29 4.41
CA LEU A 104 4.56 -36.25 4.03
C LEU A 104 5.16 -34.85 4.19
N GLY A 105 5.08 -33.99 3.18
CA GLY A 105 5.42 -32.58 3.35
C GLY A 105 6.90 -32.36 3.66
N GLY A 106 7.77 -32.27 2.65
CA GLY A 106 9.18 -31.93 2.89
C GLY A 106 9.33 -30.51 3.46
N GLY A 107 8.66 -29.53 2.84
CA GLY A 107 8.55 -28.17 3.38
C GLY A 107 7.50 -28.08 4.48
N ILE A 108 6.22 -28.18 4.11
CA ILE A 108 5.09 -28.06 5.04
C ILE A 108 4.23 -29.33 5.00
N CYS A 109 3.83 -29.81 6.18
CA CYS A 109 2.74 -30.76 6.33
C CYS A 109 1.59 -30.10 7.09
N ASN A 110 0.47 -29.92 6.40
CA ASN A 110 -0.78 -29.39 6.92
C ASN A 110 -1.78 -30.49 7.25
N ARG A 111 -2.29 -30.50 8.48
CA ARG A 111 -3.45 -31.29 8.91
C ARG A 111 -4.65 -30.40 9.34
N GLY A 112 -4.49 -29.08 9.35
CA GLY A 112 -5.51 -28.08 9.69
C GLY A 112 -5.78 -27.10 8.54
N THR A 113 -6.05 -25.83 8.84
CA THR A 113 -6.35 -24.81 7.81
C THR A 113 -5.14 -23.90 7.61
N ASN A 114 -4.52 -23.95 6.45
CA ASN A 114 -3.34 -23.15 6.16
C ASN A 114 -3.60 -22.05 5.15
N LEU A 115 -2.88 -20.94 5.31
CA LEU A 115 -2.75 -19.89 4.32
C LEU A 115 -1.27 -19.58 4.12
N ILE A 116 -0.78 -19.77 2.90
CA ILE A 116 0.61 -19.59 2.51
C ILE A 116 0.67 -18.48 1.46
N ILE A 117 1.42 -17.41 1.71
CA ILE A 117 1.45 -16.21 0.86
C ILE A 117 2.89 -15.80 0.58
N ASN A 118 3.23 -15.50 -0.68
CA ASN A 118 4.55 -14.98 -1.07
C ASN A 118 5.72 -15.87 -0.59
N CYS A 119 5.57 -17.20 -0.64
CA CYS A 119 6.55 -18.15 -0.13
C CYS A 119 7.27 -18.91 -1.26
N THR A 120 8.50 -19.34 -1.00
CA THR A 120 9.29 -20.14 -1.96
C THR A 120 9.61 -21.51 -1.39
N PHE A 121 9.32 -22.57 -2.14
CA PHE A 121 9.64 -23.95 -1.82
C PHE A 121 10.60 -24.48 -2.88
N ASN A 122 11.83 -24.77 -2.48
CA ASN A 122 12.85 -25.23 -3.39
C ASN A 122 13.56 -26.49 -2.87
N ALA A 123 13.72 -27.51 -3.72
CA ALA A 123 14.50 -28.71 -3.43
C ALA A 123 14.04 -29.53 -2.20
N ASN A 124 12.80 -29.36 -1.75
CA ASN A 124 12.28 -30.10 -0.60
C ASN A 124 11.88 -31.53 -1.00
N THR A 125 12.09 -32.51 -0.12
CA THR A 125 11.91 -33.93 -0.42
C THR A 125 11.00 -34.64 0.58
N ALA A 126 10.08 -35.48 0.09
CA ALA A 126 9.29 -36.39 0.94
C ALA A 126 9.46 -37.85 0.49
N THR A 127 9.97 -38.70 1.38
CA THR A 127 10.37 -40.09 1.09
C THR A 127 9.55 -41.08 1.95
N GLY A 128 8.90 -42.04 1.32
CA GLY A 128 8.31 -43.17 2.01
C GLY A 128 9.35 -44.14 2.57
N GLY A 129 9.06 -44.76 3.71
CA GLY A 129 9.89 -45.81 4.28
C GLY A 129 9.75 -47.13 3.51
N ASN A 130 10.79 -47.96 3.51
CA ASN A 130 10.74 -49.25 2.84
C ASN A 130 9.86 -50.24 3.63
N GLY A 131 9.21 -51.17 2.94
CA GLY A 131 8.53 -52.29 3.56
C GLY A 131 9.50 -53.31 4.14
N GLY A 132 9.08 -54.02 5.18
CA GLY A 132 9.85 -55.08 5.83
C GLY A 132 9.71 -56.42 5.12
N GLY A 133 10.63 -57.34 5.39
CA GLY A 133 10.61 -58.68 4.81
C GLY A 133 9.46 -59.54 5.34
N GLY A 134 8.87 -60.36 4.48
CA GLY A 134 7.91 -61.40 4.86
C GLY A 134 8.63 -62.61 5.50
N SER A 135 7.94 -63.35 6.35
CA SER A 135 8.48 -64.56 6.99
C SER A 135 7.86 -65.84 6.43
N GLY A 136 8.60 -66.95 6.44
CA GLY A 136 8.07 -68.26 6.06
C GLY A 136 9.02 -69.39 6.44
N THR A 137 8.55 -70.37 7.20
CA THR A 137 9.25 -71.64 7.43
C THR A 137 8.24 -72.78 7.42
N GLY A 138 8.04 -73.41 6.27
CA GLY A 138 7.11 -74.53 6.07
C GLY A 138 6.95 -74.92 4.60
N ASN A 139 6.22 -76.00 4.33
CA ASN A 139 5.96 -76.52 2.98
C ASN A 139 4.84 -75.78 2.20
N TRP A 140 4.32 -74.66 2.72
CA TRP A 140 3.09 -74.00 2.23
C TRP A 140 3.30 -72.51 1.85
N GLY A 141 4.34 -72.22 1.08
CA GLY A 141 4.64 -70.90 0.50
C GLY A 141 5.25 -69.90 1.47
N GLY A 142 6.03 -68.94 0.96
CA GLY A 142 6.60 -67.85 1.77
C GLY A 142 5.61 -66.72 2.04
N GLY A 143 5.75 -66.05 3.19
CA GLY A 143 4.99 -64.84 3.49
C GLY A 143 5.37 -63.66 2.60
N ASN A 144 4.40 -62.82 2.27
CA ASN A 144 4.61 -61.69 1.37
C ASN A 144 5.39 -60.57 2.07
N GLY A 145 6.24 -59.86 1.32
CA GLY A 145 6.91 -58.67 1.80
C GLY A 145 5.92 -57.54 2.12
N GLY A 146 6.27 -56.69 3.07
CA GLY A 146 5.47 -55.50 3.39
C GLY A 146 5.54 -54.46 2.29
N ASN A 147 4.46 -53.71 2.09
CA ASN A 147 4.45 -52.62 1.12
C ASN A 147 5.33 -51.45 1.58
N GLY A 148 5.98 -50.77 0.64
CA GLY A 148 6.65 -49.51 0.90
C GLY A 148 5.65 -48.39 1.24
N GLY A 149 6.08 -47.44 2.06
CA GLY A 149 5.30 -46.25 2.40
C GLY A 149 5.28 -45.23 1.28
N ASN A 150 4.29 -44.34 1.28
CA ASN A 150 4.13 -43.33 0.25
C ASN A 150 5.03 -42.11 0.51
N GLY A 151 5.58 -41.52 -0.55
CA GLY A 151 6.17 -40.18 -0.52
C GLY A 151 5.18 -39.17 -1.10
N SER A 152 4.82 -38.12 -0.35
CA SER A 152 3.80 -37.15 -0.78
C SER A 152 4.19 -35.71 -0.48
N GLY A 153 4.06 -34.82 -1.47
CA GLY A 153 4.15 -33.37 -1.28
C GLY A 153 5.53 -32.91 -0.83
N GLY A 154 6.54 -33.01 -1.69
CA GLY A 154 7.91 -32.58 -1.36
C GLY A 154 7.94 -31.12 -0.89
N GLY A 155 7.23 -30.21 -1.55
CA GLY A 155 7.03 -28.83 -1.10
C GLY A 155 5.99 -28.71 0.02
N SER A 156 4.73 -28.98 -0.31
CA SER A 156 3.63 -29.00 0.67
C SER A 156 2.77 -30.25 0.57
N TYR A 157 2.33 -30.76 1.71
CA TYR A 157 1.29 -31.78 1.81
C TYR A 157 0.14 -31.24 2.66
N SER A 158 -1.10 -31.37 2.19
CA SER A 158 -2.29 -31.00 2.96
C SER A 158 -3.33 -32.10 3.02
N ALA A 159 -3.79 -32.43 4.22
CA ALA A 159 -4.94 -33.30 4.46
C ALA A 159 -6.25 -32.52 4.71
N SER A 160 -6.23 -31.19 4.63
CA SER A 160 -7.38 -30.30 4.84
C SER A 160 -7.25 -29.06 3.91
N PHE A 161 -7.87 -27.93 4.22
CA PHE A 161 -7.79 -26.74 3.37
C PHE A 161 -6.43 -26.05 3.47
N GLU A 162 -5.81 -25.77 2.33
CA GLU A 162 -4.61 -24.95 2.20
C GLU A 162 -4.77 -23.93 1.06
N GLY A 163 -4.83 -22.66 1.42
CA GLY A 163 -4.76 -21.55 0.48
C GLY A 163 -3.31 -21.19 0.20
N VAL A 164 -2.94 -21.08 -1.07
CA VAL A 164 -1.57 -20.77 -1.48
C VAL A 164 -1.62 -19.66 -2.53
N THR A 165 -1.01 -18.52 -2.21
CA THR A 165 -1.04 -17.32 -3.05
C THR A 165 0.37 -16.82 -3.33
N ASN A 166 0.69 -16.50 -4.58
CA ASN A 166 1.98 -15.93 -5.00
C ASN A 166 3.19 -16.77 -4.55
N CYS A 167 3.07 -18.10 -4.54
CA CYS A 167 4.14 -18.98 -4.09
C CYS A 167 4.83 -19.70 -5.24
N THR A 168 6.13 -19.94 -5.11
CA THR A 168 6.92 -20.68 -6.10
C THR A 168 7.35 -22.02 -5.52
N PHE A 169 7.08 -23.11 -6.22
CA PHE A 169 7.55 -24.45 -5.91
C PHE A 169 8.43 -24.93 -7.06
N SER A 170 9.69 -25.25 -6.75
CA SER A 170 10.65 -25.67 -7.76
C SER A 170 11.57 -26.76 -7.21
N GLY A 171 11.96 -27.71 -8.05
CA GLY A 171 12.96 -28.71 -7.64
C GLY A 171 12.51 -29.67 -6.53
N CYS A 172 11.26 -29.64 -6.08
CA CYS A 172 10.80 -30.53 -5.01
C CYS A 172 10.63 -31.97 -5.53
N VAL A 173 10.84 -32.94 -4.65
CA VAL A 173 10.93 -34.36 -5.01
C VAL A 173 10.09 -35.21 -4.06
N VAL A 174 9.48 -36.26 -4.58
CA VAL A 174 8.87 -37.33 -3.78
C VAL A 174 9.50 -38.66 -4.16
N ILE A 175 9.67 -39.55 -3.18
CA ILE A 175 10.24 -40.89 -3.39
C ILE A 175 9.36 -41.89 -2.66
N GLY A 176 8.88 -42.90 -3.37
CA GLY A 176 8.13 -44.02 -2.79
C GLY A 176 9.08 -44.97 -2.07
N GLY A 177 8.67 -45.50 -0.92
CA GLY A 177 9.42 -46.55 -0.24
C GLY A 177 9.41 -47.83 -1.07
N ARG A 178 10.50 -48.59 -1.05
CA ARG A 178 10.55 -49.89 -1.75
C ARG A 178 9.69 -50.92 -1.02
N GLY A 179 9.09 -51.83 -1.77
CA GLY A 179 8.50 -53.03 -1.19
C GLY A 179 9.54 -53.90 -0.48
N GLY A 180 9.13 -54.58 0.58
CA GLY A 180 9.96 -55.56 1.27
C GLY A 180 10.08 -56.85 0.47
N PRO A 181 11.15 -57.63 0.67
CA PRO A 181 11.31 -58.93 0.03
C PRO A 181 10.29 -59.94 0.60
N GLY A 182 9.82 -60.86 -0.25
CA GLY A 182 9.06 -62.03 0.21
C GLY A 182 9.92 -63.02 0.99
N GLY A 183 9.29 -63.79 1.88
CA GLY A 183 9.96 -64.77 2.71
C GLY A 183 10.44 -66.00 1.91
N PRO A 184 11.61 -66.59 2.23
CA PRO A 184 12.11 -67.77 1.54
C PRO A 184 11.45 -69.06 2.04
N THR A 185 10.92 -69.90 1.14
CA THR A 185 10.49 -71.28 1.50
C THR A 185 10.85 -72.31 0.43
N PRO A 186 10.93 -73.62 0.77
CA PRO A 186 11.18 -74.69 -0.19
C PRO A 186 10.10 -74.82 -1.28
N SER A 187 8.86 -74.41 -0.99
CA SER A 187 7.70 -74.46 -1.90
C SER A 187 7.57 -73.25 -2.84
N GLY A 188 8.46 -72.27 -2.73
CA GLY A 188 8.44 -71.02 -3.51
C GLY A 188 8.49 -69.78 -2.61
N PRO A 189 9.20 -68.71 -3.02
CA PRO A 189 9.26 -67.47 -2.24
C PRO A 189 7.89 -66.78 -2.19
N GLY A 190 7.63 -66.04 -1.11
CA GLY A 190 6.48 -65.12 -1.06
C GLY A 190 6.64 -63.97 -2.05
N SER A 191 5.56 -63.23 -2.34
CA SER A 191 5.66 -62.08 -3.23
C SER A 191 6.41 -60.92 -2.56
N THR A 192 7.13 -60.12 -3.35
CA THR A 192 7.66 -58.84 -2.88
C THR A 192 6.51 -57.88 -2.62
N GLY A 193 6.63 -57.05 -1.59
CA GLY A 193 5.65 -55.99 -1.34
C GLY A 193 5.63 -54.97 -2.48
N ALA A 194 4.54 -54.22 -2.59
CA ALA A 194 4.44 -53.15 -3.57
C ALA A 194 5.34 -51.96 -3.19
N THR A 195 5.84 -51.24 -4.19
CA THR A 195 6.51 -49.94 -3.97
C THR A 195 5.46 -48.90 -3.58
N GLY A 196 5.78 -48.05 -2.61
CA GLY A 196 4.88 -46.98 -2.18
C GLY A 196 4.68 -45.92 -3.26
N SER A 197 3.50 -45.29 -3.26
CA SER A 197 3.15 -44.27 -4.24
C SER A 197 4.00 -43.01 -4.12
N GLN A 198 4.30 -42.39 -5.25
CA GLN A 198 4.89 -41.06 -5.36
C GLN A 198 3.80 -40.06 -5.72
N ARG A 199 3.34 -39.25 -4.76
CA ARG A 199 2.17 -38.36 -4.92
C ARG A 199 2.58 -36.90 -4.90
N GLY A 200 2.43 -36.19 -6.03
CA GLY A 200 2.60 -34.73 -6.12
C GLY A 200 3.93 -34.20 -5.61
N ALA A 201 4.91 -34.02 -6.50
CA ALA A 201 6.28 -33.64 -6.10
C ALA A 201 6.37 -32.28 -5.40
N ASN A 202 5.66 -31.28 -5.94
CA ASN A 202 5.60 -29.94 -5.35
C ASN A 202 4.50 -29.85 -4.28
N ILE A 203 3.29 -30.29 -4.60
CA ILE A 203 2.11 -30.21 -3.75
C ILE A 203 1.36 -31.54 -3.80
N ALA A 204 0.89 -32.05 -2.66
CA ALA A 204 0.05 -33.24 -2.60
C ALA A 204 -1.14 -33.09 -1.64
N SER A 205 -2.32 -33.51 -2.10
CA SER A 205 -3.51 -33.62 -1.26
C SER A 205 -3.67 -35.03 -0.69
N GLY A 206 -3.79 -35.11 0.63
CA GLY A 206 -4.17 -36.32 1.38
C GLY A 206 -5.67 -36.44 1.63
N GLY A 207 -6.51 -35.78 0.82
CA GLY A 207 -7.94 -35.60 1.05
C GLY A 207 -8.35 -34.16 1.39
N GLY A 208 -7.39 -33.23 1.37
CA GLY A 208 -7.61 -31.79 1.54
C GLY A 208 -7.88 -31.03 0.25
N VAL A 209 -8.13 -29.72 0.37
CA VAL A 209 -8.38 -28.81 -0.75
C VAL A 209 -7.22 -27.82 -0.85
N PHE A 210 -6.65 -27.72 -2.05
CA PHE A 210 -5.72 -26.63 -2.39
C PHE A 210 -6.45 -25.55 -3.17
N ALA A 211 -6.36 -24.32 -2.69
CA ALA A 211 -6.75 -23.13 -3.45
C ALA A 211 -5.47 -22.40 -3.87
N LEU A 212 -5.10 -22.53 -5.14
CA LEU A 212 -3.87 -21.94 -5.68
C LEU A 212 -4.21 -20.62 -6.39
N LEU A 213 -3.46 -19.56 -6.09
CA LEU A 213 -3.58 -18.28 -6.77
C LEU A 213 -2.18 -17.76 -7.12
N ASN A 214 -1.93 -17.46 -8.39
CA ASN A 214 -0.65 -16.93 -8.86
C ASN A 214 0.56 -17.77 -8.40
N CYS A 215 0.44 -19.09 -8.44
CA CYS A 215 1.50 -19.98 -7.99
C CYS A 215 2.29 -20.53 -9.18
N ILE A 216 3.61 -20.66 -8.99
CA ILE A 216 4.52 -21.26 -9.97
C ILE A 216 4.87 -22.66 -9.49
N LEU A 217 4.62 -23.67 -10.33
CA LEU A 217 5.00 -25.06 -10.09
C LEU A 217 5.96 -25.49 -11.20
N ALA A 218 7.25 -25.52 -10.88
CA ALA A 218 8.31 -25.93 -11.79
C ALA A 218 8.68 -27.41 -11.59
N ASP A 219 8.77 -28.15 -12.70
CA ASP A 219 9.38 -29.48 -12.78
C ASP A 219 10.93 -29.31 -12.80
N PRO A 220 11.71 -30.14 -12.08
CA PRO A 220 13.16 -30.25 -12.22
C PRO A 220 13.71 -30.37 -13.66
N ARG A 221 12.88 -30.76 -14.64
CA ARG A 221 13.22 -30.82 -16.08
C ARG A 221 12.99 -29.51 -16.86
N GLY A 222 12.59 -28.43 -16.18
CA GLY A 222 12.44 -27.09 -16.78
C GLY A 222 11.04 -26.74 -17.29
N PHE A 223 10.03 -27.59 -17.08
CA PHE A 223 8.65 -27.24 -17.40
C PHE A 223 8.05 -26.38 -16.27
N VAL A 224 7.55 -25.20 -16.62
CA VAL A 224 6.91 -24.26 -15.68
C VAL A 224 5.41 -24.29 -15.91
N THR A 225 4.64 -24.69 -14.90
CA THR A 225 3.18 -24.53 -14.90
C THR A 225 2.83 -23.37 -13.99
N VAL A 226 2.28 -22.30 -14.57
CA VAL A 226 1.68 -21.21 -13.81
C VAL A 226 0.22 -21.56 -13.59
N ILE A 227 -0.20 -21.70 -12.32
CA ILE A 227 -1.60 -21.93 -11.97
C ILE A 227 -2.19 -20.59 -11.53
N ALA A 228 -2.97 -20.00 -12.43
CA ALA A 228 -3.81 -18.85 -12.17
C ALA A 228 -5.28 -19.31 -12.15
N THR A 229 -5.74 -19.83 -11.01
CA THR A 229 -7.18 -20.12 -10.84
C THR A 229 -7.85 -18.99 -10.06
N THR A 230 -8.90 -18.42 -10.62
CA THR A 230 -9.83 -17.55 -9.90
C THR A 230 -11.13 -18.30 -9.60
N ASN A 231 -11.31 -18.54 -8.31
CA ASN A 231 -12.47 -19.09 -7.62
C ASN A 231 -12.72 -20.62 -7.73
N SER A 232 -12.43 -21.26 -6.59
CA SER A 232 -13.13 -22.41 -5.98
C SER A 232 -13.35 -23.68 -6.82
N THR A 233 -12.34 -24.16 -7.54
CA THR A 233 -12.30 -25.60 -7.88
C THR A 233 -10.92 -26.22 -7.57
N PRO A 234 -10.87 -27.34 -6.83
CA PRO A 234 -9.62 -27.97 -6.39
C PRO A 234 -8.85 -28.59 -7.55
N VAL A 235 -7.54 -28.32 -7.61
CA VAL A 235 -6.62 -29.10 -8.45
C VAL A 235 -6.18 -30.33 -7.64
N SER A 236 -6.69 -31.52 -7.99
CA SER A 236 -6.10 -32.79 -7.52
C SER A 236 -5.17 -33.34 -8.59
N THR A 237 -3.88 -33.46 -8.28
CA THR A 237 -2.94 -34.19 -9.14
C THR A 237 -2.97 -35.66 -8.74
N ASN A 238 -3.82 -36.47 -9.40
CA ASN A 238 -3.77 -37.92 -9.27
C ASN A 238 -2.70 -38.52 -10.20
N SER A 239 -2.12 -39.62 -9.73
CA SER A 239 -0.96 -40.36 -10.23
C SER A 239 -1.00 -40.77 -11.71
N PRO A 240 0.16 -40.95 -12.38
CA PRO A 240 0.25 -41.86 -13.52
C PRO A 240 0.12 -43.33 -13.05
N PRO A 241 -0.26 -44.27 -13.95
CA PRO A 241 -0.42 -45.68 -13.61
C PRO A 241 0.88 -46.32 -13.11
N GLU A 242 0.71 -47.33 -12.25
CA GLU A 242 1.75 -48.16 -11.64
C GLU A 242 2.72 -48.71 -12.70
N ASN A 243 4.00 -48.33 -12.61
CA ASN A 243 5.06 -49.13 -13.22
C ASN A 243 5.61 -50.07 -12.15
N ASP A 244 5.24 -51.33 -12.27
CA ASP A 244 5.83 -52.45 -11.54
C ASP A 244 7.35 -52.47 -11.81
N CYS A 245 8.15 -52.08 -10.82
CA CYS A 245 9.61 -51.99 -10.96
C CYS A 245 10.26 -53.26 -10.40
N GLY A 246 10.47 -54.26 -11.26
CA GLY A 246 11.45 -55.31 -11.02
C GLY A 246 12.89 -54.76 -11.12
N GLU A 247 13.71 -55.07 -10.11
CA GLU A 247 15.20 -55.12 -10.10
C GLU A 247 16.01 -53.90 -10.63
N THR A 248 15.43 -52.72 -10.88
CA THR A 248 16.15 -51.50 -11.33
C THR A 248 15.92 -50.31 -10.40
N PRO A 249 16.87 -49.32 -10.31
CA PRO A 249 16.76 -48.23 -9.35
C PRO A 249 15.53 -47.36 -9.64
N CYS A 250 14.65 -47.22 -8.63
CA CYS A 250 13.40 -46.44 -8.71
C CYS A 250 13.66 -45.04 -9.30
N THR A 251 13.08 -44.77 -10.46
CA THR A 251 13.18 -43.48 -11.16
C THR A 251 12.48 -42.36 -10.39
N LEU A 252 13.16 -41.22 -10.33
CA LEU A 252 12.69 -39.93 -9.80
C LEU A 252 11.39 -39.52 -10.51
N VAL A 253 10.26 -39.41 -9.80
CA VAL A 253 9.02 -38.87 -10.41
C VAL A 253 8.97 -37.36 -10.19
N THR A 254 9.09 -36.64 -11.29
CA THR A 254 8.64 -35.25 -11.42
C THR A 254 7.29 -35.25 -12.12
N ASN A 255 6.46 -34.21 -11.94
CA ASN A 255 5.11 -34.16 -12.52
C ASN A 255 5.15 -34.50 -14.02
N ARG A 256 4.60 -35.66 -14.42
CA ARG A 256 4.49 -36.09 -15.82
C ARG A 256 3.02 -36.32 -16.11
N PHE A 257 2.45 -35.54 -17.03
CA PHE A 257 1.14 -35.85 -17.61
C PHE A 257 1.28 -37.05 -18.56
N PRO A 258 0.30 -37.96 -18.66
CA PRO A 258 0.45 -39.19 -19.44
C PRO A 258 0.64 -38.91 -20.93
N GLU A 259 1.59 -39.58 -21.57
CA GLU A 259 1.73 -39.61 -23.03
C GLU A 259 0.81 -40.70 -23.60
N GLY A 260 -0.07 -40.33 -24.55
CA GLY A 260 -0.79 -41.25 -25.44
C GLY A 260 -2.11 -41.85 -24.91
N CYS A 261 -3.25 -41.31 -25.34
CA CYS A 261 -4.50 -42.08 -25.47
C CYS A 261 -5.37 -41.46 -26.58
N THR A 262 -5.47 -42.19 -27.69
CA THR A 262 -6.29 -41.90 -28.86
C THR A 262 -7.64 -42.61 -28.74
N THR A 263 -8.67 -42.04 -29.40
CA THR A 263 -10.02 -42.56 -29.71
C THR A 263 -11.14 -42.44 -28.65
N ASP A 264 -11.94 -41.39 -28.86
CA ASP A 264 -13.39 -41.38 -29.15
C ASP A 264 -14.29 -42.46 -28.52
N CYS A 265 -15.18 -42.03 -27.62
CA CYS A 265 -16.45 -42.67 -27.27
C CYS A 265 -17.43 -41.60 -26.75
N THR A 266 -18.34 -41.23 -27.63
CA THR A 266 -19.47 -40.32 -27.45
C THR A 266 -20.58 -40.94 -26.58
N SER A 267 -20.74 -40.50 -25.32
CA SER A 267 -22.05 -40.33 -24.65
C SER A 267 -21.88 -39.94 -23.17
N THR A 268 -22.36 -38.74 -22.83
CA THR A 268 -22.99 -38.31 -21.55
C THR A 268 -22.45 -38.83 -20.20
N ASN A 269 -21.95 -37.86 -19.41
CA ASN A 269 -21.89 -37.80 -17.94
C ASN A 269 -21.21 -38.95 -17.18
N VAL A 270 -19.90 -38.87 -16.91
CA VAL A 270 -19.31 -39.46 -15.69
C VAL A 270 -18.15 -38.60 -15.15
N VAL A 271 -18.34 -38.02 -13.97
CA VAL A 271 -17.26 -37.79 -12.98
C VAL A 271 -16.79 -39.16 -12.53
N TYR A 272 -15.49 -39.45 -12.64
CA TYR A 272 -14.91 -40.52 -11.83
C TYR A 272 -14.06 -39.92 -10.70
N TYR A 273 -14.65 -39.65 -9.54
CA TYR A 273 -14.64 -40.74 -8.56
C TYR A 273 -15.92 -41.49 -8.86
N SER A 274 -15.91 -42.83 -8.92
CA SER A 274 -17.11 -43.59 -9.30
C SER A 274 -18.38 -42.90 -8.80
N ASN A 275 -19.08 -42.29 -9.76
CA ASN A 275 -20.34 -41.57 -9.66
C ASN A 275 -20.38 -40.39 -8.66
N TYR A 276 -20.30 -39.16 -9.19
CA TYR A 276 -21.47 -38.32 -9.53
C TYR A 276 -20.98 -36.91 -9.95
N THR A 277 -21.19 -36.59 -11.24
CA THR A 277 -21.48 -35.26 -11.88
C THR A 277 -20.73 -33.98 -11.44
N THR A 278 -20.29 -33.01 -12.26
CA THR A 278 -19.66 -32.83 -13.60
C THR A 278 -19.44 -31.32 -13.67
N TYR A 279 -18.20 -30.82 -13.79
CA TYR A 279 -17.90 -29.44 -14.20
C TYR A 279 -16.67 -29.47 -15.12
N GLN A 280 -16.84 -28.96 -16.35
CA GLN A 280 -15.80 -28.86 -17.37
C GLN A 280 -14.94 -27.62 -17.14
N THR A 281 -13.62 -27.74 -17.34
CA THR A 281 -12.68 -26.61 -17.38
C THR A 281 -12.44 -26.19 -18.83
N ASN A 282 -12.41 -24.88 -19.05
CA ASN A 282 -12.15 -24.23 -20.33
C ASN A 282 -10.72 -24.52 -20.81
N ALA A 283 -10.58 -25.35 -21.83
CA ALA A 283 -9.41 -25.37 -22.71
C ALA A 283 -9.90 -25.21 -24.15
N ILE A 284 -9.57 -24.10 -24.79
CA ILE A 284 -9.69 -23.97 -26.24
C ILE A 284 -8.59 -24.86 -26.84
N ALA A 285 -8.96 -26.02 -27.35
CA ALA A 285 -8.11 -26.85 -28.19
C ALA A 285 -8.46 -26.56 -29.66
N VAL A 286 -7.49 -26.05 -30.42
CA VAL A 286 -7.52 -26.10 -31.89
C VAL A 286 -6.38 -27.03 -32.31
N GLY A 287 -6.69 -28.04 -33.12
CA GLY A 287 -5.83 -29.19 -33.38
C GLY A 287 -4.40 -28.88 -33.85
N ASN A 288 -3.47 -29.77 -33.48
CA ASN A 288 -2.14 -30.04 -34.05
C ASN A 288 -1.26 -28.87 -34.53
N ALA A 289 -1.36 -27.67 -33.94
CA ALA A 289 -0.37 -26.61 -34.14
C ALA A 289 -0.12 -25.86 -32.82
N TYR A 290 1.15 -25.76 -32.43
CA TYR A 290 1.58 -25.00 -31.27
C TYR A 290 1.78 -23.53 -31.65
N GLY A 291 1.01 -22.64 -31.03
CA GLY A 291 1.31 -21.21 -30.97
C GLY A 291 1.79 -20.85 -29.55
N THR A 292 2.97 -20.24 -29.44
CA THR A 292 3.47 -19.67 -28.18
C THR A 292 2.95 -18.25 -28.00
N PHE A 293 2.35 -17.94 -26.84
CA PHE A 293 2.19 -16.57 -26.39
C PHE A 293 3.53 -16.09 -25.83
N THR A 294 4.26 -15.29 -26.61
CA THR A 294 5.41 -14.54 -26.12
C THR A 294 4.95 -13.19 -25.60
N ASP A 295 5.49 -12.77 -24.46
CA ASP A 295 5.20 -11.55 -23.69
C ASP A 295 5.62 -10.24 -24.41
N ALA A 296 5.35 -10.15 -25.71
CA ALA A 296 5.59 -8.98 -26.54
C ALA A 296 4.32 -8.73 -27.37
N GLY A 297 3.61 -7.65 -27.04
CA GLY A 297 2.26 -7.34 -27.51
C GLY A 297 2.06 -7.44 -29.04
N HIS A 298 1.38 -8.50 -29.47
CA HIS A 298 0.85 -8.61 -30.83
C HIS A 298 -0.64 -8.95 -30.80
N ASN A 299 -1.41 -8.13 -31.52
CA ASN A 299 -2.79 -8.39 -31.92
C ASN A 299 -2.88 -9.71 -32.72
N LEU A 300 -4.06 -10.32 -32.75
CA LEU A 300 -4.38 -11.48 -33.59
C LEU A 300 -4.00 -11.20 -35.06
N SER A 301 -2.86 -11.75 -35.48
CA SER A 301 -2.32 -11.88 -36.85
C SER A 301 -2.52 -10.71 -37.83
N SER A 302 -1.44 -10.05 -38.23
CA SER A 302 -1.40 -9.13 -39.38
C SER A 302 -1.15 -9.82 -40.73
N ASP A 303 -1.06 -11.15 -40.78
CA ASP A 303 -0.68 -11.91 -41.98
C ASP A 303 -1.77 -12.85 -42.53
N ASN A 304 -2.99 -12.79 -41.99
CA ASN A 304 -4.19 -13.38 -42.59
C ASN A 304 -4.13 -14.89 -42.90
N THR A 305 -3.29 -15.68 -42.22
CA THR A 305 -3.34 -17.15 -42.32
C THR A 305 -3.20 -17.80 -40.96
N PRO A 306 -4.33 -18.24 -40.39
CA PRO A 306 -4.59 -19.67 -40.43
C PRO A 306 -5.99 -19.97 -40.96
N THR A 307 -6.07 -20.70 -42.07
CA THR A 307 -7.30 -21.36 -42.50
C THR A 307 -7.74 -22.36 -41.43
N LEU A 308 -8.79 -21.99 -40.69
CA LEU A 308 -9.56 -22.87 -39.82
C LEU A 308 -10.24 -23.94 -40.69
N ALA A 309 -9.81 -25.18 -40.57
CA ALA A 309 -10.49 -26.30 -41.20
C ALA A 309 -11.81 -26.59 -40.46
N GLY A 310 -12.94 -26.27 -41.10
CA GLY A 310 -14.27 -26.75 -40.73
C GLY A 310 -15.21 -25.67 -40.18
N THR A 311 -16.18 -25.28 -41.02
CA THR A 311 -17.33 -24.38 -40.77
C THR A 311 -17.02 -23.00 -40.18
N SER A 312 -16.76 -22.07 -41.09
CA SER A 312 -16.89 -20.61 -40.90
C SER A 312 -18.21 -20.24 -40.21
N HIS A 313 -18.14 -19.58 -39.06
CA HIS A 313 -19.26 -18.85 -38.49
C HIS A 313 -19.18 -17.40 -38.96
N ASN A 314 -20.12 -17.00 -39.81
CA ASN A 314 -20.32 -15.60 -40.18
C ASN A 314 -20.89 -14.85 -38.97
N SER A 315 -20.34 -13.67 -38.67
CA SER A 315 -21.06 -12.66 -37.89
C SER A 315 -22.29 -12.24 -38.70
N PHE A 316 -23.48 -12.41 -38.14
CA PHE A 316 -24.73 -11.96 -38.75
C PHE A 316 -25.17 -10.58 -38.22
N ASP A 317 -24.35 -9.94 -37.40
CA ASP A 317 -24.55 -8.56 -36.97
C ASP A 317 -23.74 -7.63 -37.88
N ALA A 318 -24.43 -6.86 -38.72
CA ALA A 318 -23.80 -5.92 -39.66
C ALA A 318 -23.04 -4.77 -38.97
N LYS A 319 -23.16 -4.60 -37.65
CA LYS A 319 -22.35 -3.66 -36.86
C LYS A 319 -21.09 -4.28 -36.26
N LEU A 320 -21.06 -5.60 -36.09
CA LEU A 320 -19.85 -6.34 -35.72
C LEU A 320 -19.19 -6.84 -37.01
N GLY A 321 -18.49 -5.91 -37.68
CA GLY A 321 -17.50 -6.30 -38.70
C GLY A 321 -16.42 -7.22 -38.10
N LEU A 322 -15.52 -7.73 -38.94
CA LEU A 322 -14.24 -8.30 -38.47
C LEU A 322 -13.68 -7.38 -37.37
N LEU A 323 -13.15 -7.93 -36.27
CA LEU A 323 -12.46 -7.17 -35.21
C LEU A 323 -11.42 -6.24 -35.88
N ALA A 324 -11.86 -5.05 -36.23
CA ALA A 324 -11.09 -4.08 -36.96
C ALA A 324 -10.42 -3.22 -35.90
N ASP A 325 -9.15 -2.93 -36.13
CA ASP A 325 -8.49 -1.83 -35.45
C ASP A 325 -9.34 -0.57 -35.67
N ASN A 326 -9.98 -0.10 -34.60
CA ASN A 326 -10.86 1.08 -34.62
C ASN A 326 -10.07 2.40 -34.80
N GLY A 327 -8.76 2.34 -35.09
CA GLY A 327 -7.93 3.50 -35.36
C GLY A 327 -7.65 4.38 -34.14
N GLY A 328 -7.93 3.88 -32.94
CA GLY A 328 -7.52 4.48 -31.66
C GLY A 328 -6.23 3.83 -31.15
N PRO A 329 -5.50 4.46 -30.20
CA PRO A 329 -4.30 3.86 -29.63
C PRO A 329 -4.68 2.48 -29.05
N THR A 330 -4.04 1.42 -29.54
CA THR A 330 -4.29 0.01 -29.20
C THR A 330 -4.43 -0.15 -27.68
N LYS A 331 -5.68 -0.22 -27.21
CA LYS A 331 -6.00 -0.50 -25.81
C LYS A 331 -5.80 -2.00 -25.56
N THR A 332 -4.93 -2.34 -24.61
CA THR A 332 -4.72 -3.73 -24.20
C THR A 332 -5.94 -4.20 -23.43
N MET A 333 -6.72 -5.12 -24.00
CA MET A 333 -7.79 -5.78 -23.25
C MET A 333 -7.19 -6.81 -22.31
N LEU A 334 -7.36 -6.62 -21.00
CA LEU A 334 -7.03 -7.65 -20.04
C LEU A 334 -8.26 -8.51 -19.78
N LEU A 335 -8.16 -9.82 -20.01
CA LEU A 335 -9.12 -10.76 -19.46
C LEU A 335 -8.88 -10.80 -17.94
N LEU A 336 -9.75 -10.19 -17.14
CA LEU A 336 -9.73 -10.42 -15.70
C LEU A 336 -9.86 -11.92 -15.46
N ALA A 337 -9.11 -12.42 -14.50
CA ALA A 337 -9.35 -13.74 -14.01
C ALA A 337 -10.74 -13.75 -13.34
N GLY A 338 -11.68 -14.50 -13.93
CA GLY A 338 -13.11 -14.46 -13.58
C GLY A 338 -13.97 -13.61 -14.51
N SER A 339 -13.43 -13.00 -15.57
CA SER A 339 -14.23 -12.51 -16.69
C SER A 339 -15.12 -13.67 -17.17
N PRO A 340 -16.45 -13.55 -17.06
CA PRO A 340 -17.31 -14.61 -17.53
C PRO A 340 -17.10 -14.72 -19.03
N ALA A 341 -16.61 -15.86 -19.50
CA ALA A 341 -17.22 -16.40 -20.70
C ALA A 341 -18.70 -16.52 -20.31
N ILE A 342 -19.56 -15.67 -20.87
CA ILE A 342 -21.00 -15.68 -20.59
C ILE A 342 -21.46 -17.08 -20.94
N ASN A 343 -21.63 -17.94 -19.94
CA ASN A 343 -22.01 -19.31 -20.17
C ASN A 343 -23.50 -19.26 -20.49
N ALA A 344 -23.87 -19.61 -21.71
CA ALA A 344 -25.27 -19.66 -22.07
C ALA A 344 -25.98 -20.71 -21.22
N GLY A 345 -26.79 -20.28 -20.26
CA GLY A 345 -27.62 -21.16 -19.45
C GLY A 345 -27.94 -20.69 -18.03
N ASP A 346 -27.28 -19.68 -17.48
CA ASP A 346 -27.60 -19.19 -16.14
C ASP A 346 -28.60 -18.03 -16.18
N ALA A 347 -29.89 -18.36 -16.15
CA ALA A 347 -30.99 -17.41 -16.26
C ALA A 347 -31.23 -16.57 -14.99
N ASN A 348 -30.49 -16.79 -13.89
CA ASN A 348 -30.95 -16.36 -12.57
C ASN A 348 -30.08 -15.34 -11.83
N LEU A 349 -29.01 -14.79 -12.41
CA LEU A 349 -28.08 -13.96 -11.62
C LEU A 349 -27.61 -12.63 -12.20
N PHE A 350 -28.02 -12.20 -13.40
CA PHE A 350 -27.60 -10.89 -13.94
C PHE A 350 -28.68 -10.16 -14.77
N PRO A 351 -28.64 -8.81 -14.87
CA PRO A 351 -29.57 -8.03 -15.70
C PRO A 351 -29.50 -8.43 -17.19
N GLU A 352 -30.63 -8.34 -17.91
CA GLU A 352 -30.75 -8.64 -19.36
C GLU A 352 -29.94 -7.69 -20.26
N ILE A 353 -29.34 -6.65 -19.68
CA ILE A 353 -28.66 -5.56 -20.37
C ILE A 353 -27.18 -5.59 -19.96
N ASP A 354 -26.26 -5.44 -20.92
CA ASP A 354 -24.83 -5.39 -20.66
C ASP A 354 -24.37 -4.03 -20.11
N GLN A 355 -23.08 -3.92 -19.78
CA GLN A 355 -22.48 -2.71 -19.21
C GLN A 355 -22.40 -1.50 -20.18
N ARG A 356 -22.77 -1.68 -21.45
CA ARG A 356 -22.92 -0.62 -22.46
C ARG A 356 -24.38 -0.20 -22.65
N GLY A 357 -25.33 -0.90 -22.04
CA GLY A 357 -26.76 -0.62 -22.17
C GLY A 357 -27.45 -1.40 -23.30
N ASP A 358 -26.78 -2.38 -23.91
CA ASP A 358 -27.34 -3.20 -24.99
C ASP A 358 -27.98 -4.50 -24.45
N GLU A 359 -29.07 -4.94 -25.08
CA GLU A 359 -29.73 -6.21 -24.75
C GLU A 359 -28.80 -7.40 -25.05
N ARG A 360 -28.60 -8.28 -24.07
CA ARG A 360 -27.75 -9.45 -24.23
C ARG A 360 -28.43 -10.51 -25.12
N PRO A 361 -27.72 -11.15 -26.05
CA PRO A 361 -28.31 -12.15 -26.94
C PRO A 361 -28.93 -13.31 -26.14
N SER A 362 -30.20 -13.63 -26.40
CA SER A 362 -30.85 -14.80 -25.79
C SER A 362 -30.44 -16.10 -26.52
N GLY A 363 -30.12 -17.16 -25.77
CA GLY A 363 -29.77 -18.49 -26.29
C GLY A 363 -28.31 -18.92 -26.07
N THR A 364 -27.88 -20.01 -26.72
CA THR A 364 -26.59 -20.73 -26.54
C THR A 364 -25.31 -19.95 -26.94
N ARG A 365 -25.38 -18.62 -27.04
CA ARG A 365 -24.24 -17.79 -27.44
C ARG A 365 -23.50 -17.30 -26.20
N CYS A 366 -22.20 -17.54 -26.15
CA CYS A 366 -21.32 -17.05 -25.11
C CYS A 366 -20.61 -15.78 -25.59
N ASP A 367 -20.83 -14.67 -24.91
CA ASP A 367 -20.01 -13.47 -25.07
C ASP A 367 -18.74 -13.59 -24.20
N ILE A 368 -17.58 -13.24 -24.74
CA ILE A 368 -16.36 -13.12 -23.93
C ILE A 368 -16.32 -11.69 -23.43
N GLY A 369 -16.63 -11.48 -22.15
CA GLY A 369 -16.48 -10.19 -21.51
C GLY A 369 -15.00 -9.83 -21.35
N ALA A 370 -14.46 -9.05 -22.28
CA ALA A 370 -13.21 -8.32 -22.05
C ALA A 370 -13.56 -7.01 -21.29
N VAL A 371 -12.83 -6.73 -20.21
CA VAL A 371 -12.88 -5.40 -19.57
C VAL A 371 -11.69 -4.62 -20.09
N GLU A 372 -11.95 -3.42 -20.60
CA GLU A 372 -10.90 -2.48 -20.92
C GLU A 372 -10.29 -1.99 -19.60
N MET A 373 -9.16 -2.54 -19.22
CA MET A 373 -8.36 -1.96 -18.14
C MET A 373 -7.39 -0.96 -18.73
N ASP A 374 -7.37 0.24 -18.17
CA ASP A 374 -6.49 1.30 -18.59
C ASP A 374 -5.31 1.49 -17.61
N ALA A 375 -4.25 2.13 -18.09
CA ALA A 375 -3.25 2.74 -17.23
C ALA A 375 -3.93 3.69 -16.21
N PRO A 376 -3.28 4.03 -15.08
CA PRO A 376 -3.90 4.87 -14.08
C PRO A 376 -4.38 6.18 -14.69
N VAL A 377 -5.60 6.61 -14.33
CA VAL A 377 -6.15 7.89 -14.78
C VAL A 377 -6.14 8.86 -13.62
N ILE A 378 -5.40 9.96 -13.75
CA ILE A 378 -5.37 11.03 -12.76
C ILE A 378 -6.71 11.79 -12.84
N GLN A 379 -7.45 11.78 -11.74
CA GLN A 379 -8.70 12.54 -11.59
C GLN A 379 -8.41 13.96 -11.09
N SER A 380 -7.49 14.09 -10.13
CA SER A 380 -7.05 15.38 -9.61
C SER A 380 -5.52 15.39 -9.48
N PRO A 381 -4.80 16.16 -10.31
CA PRO A 381 -3.36 16.33 -10.16
C PRO A 381 -3.05 17.21 -8.93
N PRO A 382 -1.82 17.11 -8.38
CA PRO A 382 -1.37 18.06 -7.37
C PRO A 382 -1.45 19.49 -7.90
N GLN A 383 -1.82 20.41 -7.02
CA GLN A 383 -1.99 21.82 -7.36
C GLN A 383 -0.80 22.63 -6.86
N SER A 384 -0.33 23.58 -7.66
CA SER A 384 0.69 24.55 -7.23
C SER A 384 0.22 25.29 -5.98
N THR A 385 1.16 25.57 -5.08
CA THR A 385 0.86 26.24 -3.82
C THR A 385 2.00 27.16 -3.39
N ILE A 386 1.66 28.13 -2.54
CA ILE A 386 2.58 29.09 -1.97
C ILE A 386 2.58 28.87 -0.46
N ALA A 387 3.76 28.78 0.13
CA ALA A 387 3.93 28.55 1.55
C ALA A 387 4.92 29.56 2.16
N VAL A 388 4.69 29.88 3.42
CA VAL A 388 5.66 30.61 4.24
C VAL A 388 6.70 29.62 4.77
N VAL A 389 7.97 30.04 4.84
CA VAL A 389 9.02 29.24 5.49
C VAL A 389 8.58 28.82 6.90
N GLY A 390 8.68 27.53 7.19
CA GLY A 390 8.26 26.94 8.47
C GLY A 390 6.86 26.33 8.47
N ALA A 391 6.03 26.60 7.47
CA ALA A 391 4.68 26.05 7.37
C ALA A 391 4.66 24.58 6.90
N ASP A 392 3.57 23.88 7.18
CA ASP A 392 3.32 22.53 6.66
C ASP A 392 2.66 22.62 5.29
N VAL A 393 3.19 21.88 4.32
CA VAL A 393 2.69 21.83 2.95
C VAL A 393 2.30 20.40 2.61
N GLN A 394 1.15 20.25 1.97
CA GLN A 394 0.65 18.98 1.49
C GLN A 394 0.30 19.06 0.01
N PHE A 395 0.87 18.15 -0.79
CA PHE A 395 0.38 17.85 -2.13
C PHE A 395 -0.40 16.54 -2.08
N SER A 396 -1.55 16.49 -2.73
CA SER A 396 -2.32 15.27 -2.92
C SER A 396 -2.56 15.01 -4.40
N VAL A 397 -2.72 13.74 -4.73
CA VAL A 397 -3.15 13.31 -6.04
C VAL A 397 -4.30 12.31 -5.87
N SER A 398 -5.31 12.38 -6.74
CA SER A 398 -6.30 11.31 -6.84
C SER A 398 -6.23 10.69 -8.22
N ALA A 399 -6.20 9.37 -8.24
CA ALA A 399 -6.21 8.59 -9.47
C ALA A 399 -7.14 7.39 -9.32
N THR A 400 -7.78 7.02 -10.43
CA THR A 400 -8.64 5.84 -10.53
C THR A 400 -7.89 4.74 -11.25
N SER A 401 -8.00 3.52 -10.73
CA SER A 401 -7.61 2.30 -11.42
C SER A 401 -8.41 1.13 -10.88
N GLU A 402 -8.63 0.13 -11.74
CA GLU A 402 -9.29 -1.11 -11.37
C GLU A 402 -8.38 -2.06 -10.58
N VAL A 403 -7.10 -1.70 -10.45
CA VAL A 403 -6.06 -2.45 -9.74
C VAL A 403 -5.23 -1.55 -8.84
N SER A 404 -4.42 -2.15 -7.97
CA SER A 404 -3.58 -1.41 -7.01
C SER A 404 -2.63 -0.44 -7.69
N LEU A 405 -2.58 0.78 -7.14
CA LEU A 405 -1.72 1.86 -7.61
C LEU A 405 -0.43 1.95 -6.78
N ASN A 406 0.67 2.26 -7.45
CA ASN A 406 1.93 2.63 -6.84
C ASN A 406 2.24 4.09 -7.17
N TYR A 407 2.75 4.84 -6.19
CA TYR A 407 3.09 6.25 -6.35
C TYR A 407 4.59 6.44 -6.18
N GLN A 408 5.14 7.42 -6.89
CA GLN A 408 6.52 7.88 -6.71
C GLN A 408 6.58 9.38 -6.96
N TRP A 409 6.80 10.16 -5.90
CA TRP A 409 6.98 11.61 -6.03
C TRP A 409 8.33 11.96 -6.62
N ARG A 410 8.37 13.07 -7.35
CA ARG A 410 9.54 13.65 -7.99
C ARG A 410 9.65 15.13 -7.63
N PHE A 411 10.87 15.57 -7.32
CA PHE A 411 11.23 16.97 -7.12
C PHE A 411 12.22 17.39 -8.19
N ASN A 412 11.89 18.43 -8.95
CA ASN A 412 12.68 18.94 -10.08
C ASN A 412 13.13 17.82 -11.04
N GLY A 413 12.21 16.90 -11.35
CA GLY A 413 12.46 15.76 -12.22
C GLY A 413 13.23 14.59 -11.60
N THR A 414 13.60 14.63 -10.33
CA THR A 414 14.31 13.52 -9.66
C THR A 414 13.40 12.80 -8.67
N ASN A 415 13.44 11.46 -8.65
CA ASN A 415 12.64 10.66 -7.72
C ASN A 415 13.03 10.98 -6.26
N MET A 416 12.01 11.22 -5.42
CA MET A 416 12.17 11.41 -3.98
C MET A 416 12.13 10.04 -3.27
N PRO A 417 13.22 9.57 -2.66
CA PRO A 417 13.25 8.25 -2.03
C PRO A 417 12.20 8.11 -0.92
N GLY A 418 11.46 7.00 -0.92
CA GLY A 418 10.48 6.66 0.12
C GLY A 418 9.15 7.44 0.04
N GLN A 419 9.00 8.36 -0.90
CA GLN A 419 7.76 9.13 -1.08
C GLN A 419 6.82 8.41 -2.04
N THR A 420 6.08 7.43 -1.51
CA THR A 420 5.26 6.48 -2.28
C THR A 420 3.77 6.47 -1.92
N SER A 421 3.27 7.51 -1.24
CA SER A 421 1.84 7.70 -0.99
C SER A 421 1.21 8.59 -2.06
N ASP A 422 -0.11 8.55 -2.14
CA ASP A 422 -0.98 9.51 -2.82
C ASP A 422 -0.92 10.95 -2.24
N VAL A 423 -0.28 11.11 -1.08
CA VAL A 423 -0.06 12.38 -0.40
C VAL A 423 1.43 12.57 -0.11
N LEU A 424 1.97 13.73 -0.48
CA LEU A 424 3.31 14.19 -0.09
C LEU A 424 3.17 15.30 0.95
N VAL A 425 3.88 15.15 2.06
CA VAL A 425 3.94 16.15 3.14
C VAL A 425 5.35 16.71 3.24
N ILE A 426 5.47 18.03 3.25
CA ILE A 426 6.70 18.77 3.48
C ILE A 426 6.50 19.59 4.75
N SER A 427 7.18 19.20 5.82
CA SER A 427 7.03 19.82 7.14
C SER A 427 8.37 19.76 7.90
N PRO A 428 8.92 20.91 8.34
CA PRO A 428 8.53 22.28 7.98
C PRO A 428 9.10 22.70 6.61
N ALA A 429 8.32 23.40 5.79
CA ALA A 429 8.77 23.87 4.47
C ALA A 429 9.94 24.87 4.55
N GLN A 430 10.96 24.66 3.73
CA GLN A 430 12.14 25.50 3.60
C GLN A 430 12.27 26.09 2.19
N LYS A 431 13.08 27.15 2.05
CA LYS A 431 13.41 27.73 0.73
C LYS A 431 13.98 26.71 -0.27
N SER A 432 14.71 25.71 0.21
CA SER A 432 15.27 24.63 -0.61
C SER A 432 14.21 23.69 -1.19
N ASP A 433 13.02 23.67 -0.62
CA ASP A 433 11.90 22.85 -1.07
C ASP A 433 11.11 23.55 -2.20
N ALA A 434 11.40 24.83 -2.48
CA ALA A 434 10.78 25.51 -3.61
C ALA A 434 11.20 24.86 -4.93
N GLY A 435 10.22 24.53 -5.77
CA GLY A 435 10.45 23.88 -7.05
C GLY A 435 9.26 23.09 -7.55
N ASN A 436 9.52 22.24 -8.54
CA ASN A 436 8.50 21.53 -9.28
C ASN A 436 8.29 20.12 -8.73
N TYR A 437 7.07 19.83 -8.30
CA TYR A 437 6.63 18.54 -7.81
C TYR A 437 5.76 17.83 -8.83
N GLN A 438 6.02 16.54 -9.02
CA GLN A 438 5.21 15.65 -9.84
C GLN A 438 5.10 14.30 -9.14
N VAL A 439 4.07 13.53 -9.47
CA VAL A 439 3.95 12.15 -9.03
C VAL A 439 3.79 11.24 -10.24
N VAL A 440 4.55 10.15 -10.25
CA VAL A 440 4.40 9.07 -11.20
C VAL A 440 3.52 8.01 -10.55
N ILE A 441 2.40 7.70 -11.20
CA ILE A 441 1.43 6.71 -10.73
C ILE A 441 1.50 5.53 -11.68
N THR A 442 1.75 4.34 -11.13
CA THR A 442 2.02 3.13 -11.91
C THR A 442 1.10 2.00 -11.48
N ASN A 443 0.53 1.32 -12.46
CA ASN A 443 -0.01 -0.02 -12.31
C ASN A 443 0.73 -0.97 -13.28
N TYR A 444 0.38 -2.24 -13.30
CA TYR A 444 1.07 -3.21 -14.18
C TYR A 444 0.76 -3.02 -15.68
N LEU A 445 -0.21 -2.18 -16.04
CA LEU A 445 -0.59 -1.84 -17.42
C LEU A 445 0.14 -0.60 -17.94
N GLY A 446 0.70 0.22 -17.06
CA GLY A 446 1.46 1.39 -17.44
C GLY A 446 1.63 2.42 -16.32
N SER A 447 2.20 3.56 -16.70
CA SER A 447 2.45 4.67 -15.79
C SER A 447 1.95 5.98 -16.38
N VAL A 448 1.37 6.83 -15.55
CA VAL A 448 1.03 8.22 -15.86
C VAL A 448 1.84 9.14 -14.96
N THR A 449 2.30 10.27 -15.49
CA THR A 449 2.94 11.32 -14.69
C THR A 449 1.98 12.49 -14.57
N SER A 450 1.84 13.03 -13.36
CA SER A 450 0.99 14.19 -13.14
C SER A 450 1.49 15.44 -13.85
N GLN A 451 0.58 16.42 -14.01
CA GLN A 451 0.99 17.80 -14.24
C GLN A 451 1.91 18.28 -13.12
N VAL A 452 2.77 19.25 -13.45
CA VAL A 452 3.70 19.86 -12.50
C VAL A 452 2.92 20.75 -11.53
N ALA A 453 3.11 20.52 -10.24
CA ALA A 453 2.72 21.43 -9.17
C ALA A 453 3.95 22.21 -8.71
N GLU A 454 3.91 23.54 -8.79
CA GLU A 454 4.98 24.40 -8.31
C GLU A 454 4.77 24.70 -6.82
N LEU A 455 5.80 24.45 -6.00
CA LEU A 455 5.88 24.98 -4.64
C LEU A 455 6.73 26.24 -4.65
N ARG A 456 6.16 27.35 -4.19
CA ARG A 456 6.92 28.56 -3.87
C ARG A 456 7.00 28.71 -2.36
N VAL A 457 8.21 28.90 -1.83
CA VAL A 457 8.44 29.10 -0.39
C VAL A 457 9.21 30.39 -0.16
N GLY A 458 8.69 31.26 0.71
CA GLY A 458 9.22 32.60 0.93
C GLY A 458 8.88 33.17 2.29
N PHE A 459 9.41 34.37 2.54
CA PHE A 459 9.13 35.12 3.75
C PHE A 459 8.10 36.23 3.48
N PRO A 460 7.09 36.39 4.36
CA PRO A 460 6.19 37.53 4.29
C PRO A 460 6.94 38.84 4.60
N PRO A 461 6.33 40.00 4.35
CA PRO A 461 6.95 41.27 4.66
C PRO A 461 7.15 41.45 6.17
N ALA A 462 8.30 41.98 6.58
CA ALA A 462 8.54 42.44 7.94
C ALA A 462 9.06 43.88 7.89
N LEU A 463 8.48 44.77 8.68
CA LEU A 463 8.53 46.20 8.37
C LEU A 463 8.62 47.10 9.60
N THR A 464 9.19 48.27 9.36
CA THR A 464 9.32 49.37 10.32
C THR A 464 9.03 50.67 9.59
N ILE A 465 8.33 51.60 10.25
CA ILE A 465 8.09 52.94 9.70
C ILE A 465 8.75 54.02 10.54
N LEU A 466 9.18 55.09 9.88
CA LEU A 466 9.72 56.30 10.50
C LEU A 466 9.00 57.52 9.92
N ARG A 467 9.05 58.63 10.65
CA ARG A 467 8.63 59.94 10.16
C ARG A 467 9.76 60.96 10.28
N SER A 468 9.74 61.95 9.39
CA SER A 468 10.59 63.14 9.46
C SER A 468 9.69 64.39 9.34
N PRO A 469 9.68 65.29 10.33
CA PRO A 469 10.44 65.26 11.58
C PRO A 469 10.00 64.14 12.54
N LEU A 470 10.88 63.74 13.47
CA LEU A 470 10.60 62.68 14.44
C LEU A 470 9.54 63.07 15.49
N SER A 471 9.31 64.37 15.72
CA SER A 471 8.27 64.85 16.64
C SER A 471 6.87 64.44 16.16
N GLU A 472 6.00 64.08 17.11
CA GLU A 472 4.59 63.78 16.84
C GLU A 472 3.79 65.04 16.58
N THR A 473 4.16 66.10 17.28
CA THR A 473 3.57 67.41 17.18
C THR A 473 4.36 68.25 16.19
N VAL A 474 3.71 68.75 15.14
CA VAL A 474 4.29 69.62 14.12
C VAL A 474 3.42 70.84 13.89
N LEU A 475 4.04 71.93 13.44
CA LEU A 475 3.32 73.14 13.07
C LEU A 475 2.68 73.00 11.68
N THR A 476 1.62 73.75 11.42
CA THR A 476 1.09 73.89 10.06
C THR A 476 2.16 74.38 9.09
N ASN A 477 2.02 73.99 7.82
CA ASN A 477 2.97 74.22 6.74
C ASN A 477 4.32 73.49 6.87
N THR A 478 4.48 72.63 7.87
CA THR A 478 5.65 71.74 7.96
C THR A 478 5.56 70.63 6.92
N ARG A 479 6.66 70.34 6.21
CA ARG A 479 6.76 69.14 5.36
C ARG A 479 6.96 67.91 6.24
N VAL A 480 6.08 66.91 6.11
CA VAL A 480 6.16 65.64 6.83
C VAL A 480 6.37 64.50 5.82
N VAL A 481 7.33 63.63 6.09
CA VAL A 481 7.61 62.44 5.28
C VAL A 481 7.50 61.21 6.17
N PHE A 482 6.65 60.27 5.79
CA PHE A 482 6.61 58.93 6.34
C PHE A 482 7.38 57.99 5.42
N THR A 483 8.24 57.16 6.01
CA THR A 483 9.13 56.24 5.27
C THR A 483 8.94 54.83 5.82
N ALA A 484 8.66 53.89 4.92
CA ALA A 484 8.54 52.48 5.22
C ALA A 484 9.80 51.75 4.76
N THR A 485 10.40 50.99 5.67
CA THR A 485 11.44 50.01 5.35
C THR A 485 10.86 48.63 5.59
N ALA A 486 10.87 47.78 4.55
CA ALA A 486 10.37 46.42 4.62
C ALA A 486 11.43 45.42 4.12
N THR A 487 11.50 44.29 4.80
CA THR A 487 12.24 43.08 4.40
C THR A 487 11.23 42.01 3.98
N GLY A 488 11.70 40.92 3.38
CA GLY A 488 10.85 39.83 2.86
C GLY A 488 11.13 39.59 1.38
N ASP A 489 10.39 38.65 0.80
CA ASP A 489 10.53 38.31 -0.62
C ASP A 489 9.88 39.36 -1.53
N THR A 490 10.51 39.64 -2.67
CA THR A 490 10.01 40.58 -3.69
C THR A 490 9.09 39.88 -4.69
N PRO A 491 8.12 40.59 -5.33
CA PRO A 491 7.88 42.03 -5.24
C PRO A 491 7.10 42.43 -3.97
N LEU A 492 7.47 43.59 -3.41
CA LEU A 492 6.75 44.21 -2.29
C LEU A 492 5.86 45.34 -2.83
N THR A 493 4.60 45.34 -2.43
CA THR A 493 3.63 46.41 -2.72
C THR A 493 3.25 47.12 -1.44
N TYR A 494 3.10 48.44 -1.49
CA TYR A 494 2.80 49.29 -0.33
C TYR A 494 1.44 49.94 -0.49
N GLN A 495 0.74 50.17 0.62
CA GLN A 495 -0.46 50.99 0.68
C GLN A 495 -0.49 51.73 2.01
N TRP A 496 -0.32 53.05 1.98
CA TRP A 496 -0.41 53.90 3.17
C TRP A 496 -1.87 54.13 3.56
N ARG A 497 -2.12 54.22 4.86
CA ARG A 497 -3.44 54.45 5.43
C ARG A 497 -3.41 55.58 6.44
N TRP A 498 -4.52 56.30 6.53
CA TRP A 498 -4.78 57.35 7.50
C TRP A 498 -6.04 57.00 8.28
N ASN A 499 -5.93 56.94 9.61
CA ASN A 499 -6.99 56.49 10.51
C ASN A 499 -7.62 55.15 10.07
N GLY A 500 -6.77 54.21 9.64
CA GLY A 500 -7.17 52.88 9.15
C GLY A 500 -7.76 52.84 7.74
N THR A 501 -7.87 53.98 7.03
CA THR A 501 -8.42 54.06 5.67
C THR A 501 -7.32 54.28 4.64
N ASP A 502 -7.38 53.58 3.50
CA ASP A 502 -6.40 53.71 2.42
C ASP A 502 -6.33 55.13 1.86
N ILE A 503 -5.10 55.64 1.75
CA ILE A 503 -4.83 56.92 1.07
C ILE A 503 -4.67 56.63 -0.42
N ALA A 504 -5.57 57.17 -1.24
CA ALA A 504 -5.57 56.93 -2.68
C ALA A 504 -4.22 57.27 -3.34
N GLY A 505 -3.64 56.31 -4.06
CA GLY A 505 -2.39 56.48 -4.79
C GLY A 505 -1.10 56.48 -3.94
N ALA A 506 -1.20 56.32 -2.62
CA ALA A 506 -0.05 56.27 -1.73
C ALA A 506 0.54 54.85 -1.68
N THR A 507 1.18 54.42 -2.77
CA THR A 507 1.70 53.05 -2.95
C THR A 507 3.23 52.95 -2.98
N GLY A 508 3.92 54.04 -2.67
CA GLY A 508 5.38 54.10 -2.59
C GLY A 508 5.92 53.70 -1.21
N THR A 509 7.24 53.50 -1.15
CA THR A 509 7.97 53.33 0.13
C THR A 509 7.90 54.57 1.02
N ASN A 510 7.57 55.74 0.45
CA ASN A 510 7.38 56.99 1.18
C ASN A 510 5.98 57.56 0.94
N TYR A 511 5.39 58.14 1.98
CA TYR A 511 4.22 59.02 1.86
C TYR A 511 4.59 60.43 2.33
N VAL A 512 4.29 61.44 1.52
CA VAL A 512 4.75 62.82 1.73
C VAL A 512 3.57 63.75 1.87
N ILE A 513 3.48 64.43 3.00
CA ILE A 513 2.63 65.59 3.22
C ILE A 513 3.49 66.83 2.99
N ALA A 514 3.37 67.45 1.80
CA ALA A 514 4.23 68.55 1.41
C ALA A 514 4.07 69.79 2.31
N SER A 515 2.84 70.04 2.79
CA SER A 515 2.48 71.13 3.70
C SER A 515 1.41 70.62 4.67
N ALA A 516 1.78 70.37 5.92
CA ALA A 516 0.89 69.84 6.94
C ALA A 516 -0.19 70.85 7.33
N GLN A 517 -1.42 70.38 7.52
CA GLN A 517 -2.60 71.17 7.90
C GLN A 517 -3.32 70.44 9.03
N THR A 518 -4.17 71.13 9.80
CA THR A 518 -4.83 70.56 10.98
C THR A 518 -5.72 69.35 10.65
N ASN A 519 -6.26 69.27 9.45
CA ASN A 519 -7.04 68.12 8.97
C ASN A 519 -6.18 66.92 8.54
N HIS A 520 -4.85 67.03 8.56
CA HIS A 520 -3.93 65.89 8.38
C HIS A 520 -3.59 65.21 9.72
N THR A 521 -4.08 65.72 10.85
CA THR A 521 -3.92 65.09 12.17
C THR A 521 -4.59 63.71 12.17
N GLY A 522 -3.90 62.71 12.73
CA GLY A 522 -4.39 61.34 12.86
C GLY A 522 -3.28 60.32 12.89
N THR A 523 -3.63 59.05 12.77
CA THR A 523 -2.67 57.93 12.76
C THR A 523 -2.37 57.49 11.34
N TYR A 524 -1.10 57.25 11.06
CA TYR A 524 -0.60 56.77 9.77
C TYR A 524 0.05 55.41 9.95
N ASP A 525 -0.34 54.47 9.11
CA ASP A 525 0.30 53.16 9.02
C ASP A 525 0.45 52.77 7.54
N VAL A 526 1.19 51.68 7.29
CA VAL A 526 1.35 51.14 5.94
C VAL A 526 1.12 49.64 5.97
N VAL A 527 0.40 49.15 4.95
CA VAL A 527 0.29 47.72 4.66
C VAL A 527 1.30 47.40 3.55
N VAL A 528 2.17 46.42 3.80
CA VAL A 528 3.10 45.89 2.80
C VAL A 528 2.73 44.45 2.50
N THR A 529 2.63 44.11 1.22
CA THR A 529 2.16 42.81 0.75
C THR A 529 3.11 42.22 -0.29
N ASN A 530 3.36 40.91 -0.19
CA ASN A 530 3.94 40.08 -1.23
C ASN A 530 3.12 38.79 -1.40
N ASP A 531 3.58 37.87 -2.26
CA ASP A 531 2.89 36.61 -2.51
C ASP A 531 2.77 35.68 -1.29
N PHE A 532 3.61 35.91 -0.26
CA PHE A 532 3.71 35.07 0.94
C PHE A 532 2.92 35.65 2.12
N GLY A 533 2.33 36.83 1.96
CA GLY A 533 1.46 37.45 2.97
C GLY A 533 1.52 38.96 2.98
N SER A 534 0.92 39.54 4.02
CA SER A 534 0.95 40.98 4.28
C SER A 534 1.31 41.26 5.72
N ALA A 535 1.88 42.43 5.95
CA ALA A 535 2.12 42.96 7.28
C ALA A 535 1.70 44.43 7.32
N THR A 536 1.18 44.85 8.47
CA THR A 536 0.79 46.24 8.75
C THR A 536 1.74 46.80 9.79
N SER A 537 2.17 48.06 9.61
CA SER A 537 3.08 48.69 10.58
C SER A 537 2.38 49.03 11.87
N ASP A 538 3.18 49.18 12.94
CA ASP A 538 2.74 49.96 14.08
C ASP A 538 2.35 51.37 13.61
N PRO A 539 1.25 51.94 14.14
CA PRO A 539 0.78 53.25 13.72
C PRO A 539 1.69 54.37 14.26
N LEU A 540 1.95 55.37 13.42
CA LEU A 540 2.55 56.64 13.82
C LEU A 540 1.47 57.73 13.88
N SER A 541 1.27 58.30 15.07
CA SER A 541 0.42 59.48 15.23
C SER A 541 1.07 60.72 14.64
N LEU A 542 0.27 61.65 14.15
CA LEU A 542 0.69 62.98 13.74
C LEU A 542 -0.33 63.99 14.29
N ASN A 543 0.15 64.97 15.04
CA ASN A 543 -0.64 66.08 15.54
C ASN A 543 -0.16 67.38 14.91
N VAL A 544 -1.02 68.01 14.11
CA VAL A 544 -0.71 69.25 13.39
C VAL A 544 -1.52 70.40 13.97
N GLY A 545 -0.83 71.49 14.31
CA GLY A 545 -1.47 72.65 14.93
C GLY A 545 -0.77 73.96 14.65
N THR A 546 -1.36 75.03 15.16
CA THR A 546 -0.84 76.39 15.08
C THR A 546 -0.38 76.82 16.47
N PRO A 547 0.75 77.53 16.58
CA PRO A 547 1.22 78.04 17.86
C PRO A 547 0.24 79.09 18.41
N PRO A 548 0.26 79.36 19.72
CA PRO A 548 -0.51 80.46 20.30
C PRO A 548 -0.12 81.80 19.67
N SER A 549 -1.12 82.60 19.31
CA SER A 549 -0.95 83.96 18.79
C SER A 549 -1.90 84.91 19.49
N ILE A 550 -1.37 85.95 20.14
CA ILE A 550 -2.17 87.01 20.76
C ILE A 550 -2.87 87.81 19.66
N GLN A 551 -4.20 87.85 19.70
CA GLN A 551 -5.04 88.65 18.80
C GLN A 551 -5.36 90.02 19.40
N SER A 552 -5.59 90.08 20.72
CA SER A 552 -5.77 91.32 21.46
C SER A 552 -5.00 91.28 22.77
N SER A 553 -4.07 92.22 22.95
CA SER A 553 -3.27 92.33 24.18
C SER A 553 -4.09 92.94 25.33
N PRO A 554 -3.75 92.60 26.59
CA PRO A 554 -4.30 93.29 27.76
C PRO A 554 -4.08 94.80 27.66
N GLN A 555 -5.11 95.59 27.96
CA GLN A 555 -5.04 97.05 27.95
C GLN A 555 -4.65 97.60 29.32
N SER A 556 -3.94 98.72 29.37
CA SER A 556 -3.67 99.44 30.61
C SER A 556 -4.98 99.93 31.23
N LEU A 557 -5.09 99.83 32.56
CA LEU A 557 -6.27 100.24 33.32
C LEU A 557 -5.90 101.29 34.36
N THR A 558 -6.76 102.29 34.53
CA THR A 558 -6.74 103.20 35.67
C THR A 558 -8.01 102.96 36.47
N VAL A 559 -7.86 102.52 37.72
CA VAL A 559 -8.97 102.07 38.58
C VAL A 559 -8.93 102.82 39.91
N VAL A 560 -10.08 103.29 40.38
CA VAL A 560 -10.21 103.90 41.71
C VAL A 560 -10.11 102.80 42.77
N GLU A 561 -9.42 103.07 43.88
CA GLU A 561 -9.29 102.12 45.00
C GLU A 561 -10.66 101.56 45.43
N SER A 562 -10.69 100.28 45.79
CA SER A 562 -11.89 99.48 46.11
C SER A 562 -12.82 99.13 44.92
N ASN A 563 -12.56 99.61 43.70
CA ASN A 563 -13.26 99.13 42.50
C ASN A 563 -12.59 97.88 41.91
N THR A 564 -13.33 97.19 41.04
CA THR A 564 -12.85 96.00 40.32
C THR A 564 -11.96 96.38 39.14
N ALA A 565 -10.80 95.73 39.01
CA ALA A 565 -9.96 95.74 37.82
C ALA A 565 -10.09 94.40 37.08
N ASN A 566 -10.18 94.42 35.74
CA ASN A 566 -10.28 93.20 34.94
C ASN A 566 -9.44 93.31 33.67
N PHE A 567 -8.36 92.53 33.62
CA PHE A 567 -7.56 92.38 32.42
C PHE A 567 -8.08 91.23 31.57
N SER A 568 -8.08 91.37 30.25
CA SER A 568 -8.45 90.31 29.32
C SER A 568 -7.47 90.19 28.17
N VAL A 569 -7.32 88.98 27.64
CA VAL A 569 -6.52 88.68 26.46
C VAL A 569 -7.32 87.80 25.51
N THR A 570 -7.20 88.04 24.21
CA THR A 570 -7.74 87.14 23.19
C THR A 570 -6.58 86.51 22.45
N ALA A 571 -6.57 85.19 22.35
CA ALA A 571 -5.55 84.42 21.66
C ALA A 571 -6.18 83.45 20.66
N ALA A 572 -5.47 83.18 19.57
CA ALA A 572 -5.76 82.13 18.61
C ALA A 572 -4.65 81.07 18.66
N GLY A 573 -4.88 79.93 18.03
CA GLY A 573 -3.96 78.78 18.03
C GLY A 573 -4.73 77.48 18.16
N THR A 574 -4.05 76.35 18.09
CA THR A 574 -4.68 75.05 18.32
C THR A 574 -4.89 74.83 19.82
N PRO A 575 -6.14 74.62 20.31
CA PRO A 575 -6.40 74.34 21.72
C PRO A 575 -5.84 72.98 22.18
N PRO A 576 -5.59 72.77 23.49
CA PRO A 576 -5.82 73.72 24.58
C PRO A 576 -4.77 74.82 24.64
N LEU A 577 -5.22 76.06 24.86
CA LEU A 577 -4.35 77.19 25.17
C LEU A 577 -4.29 77.35 26.69
N ASN A 578 -3.09 77.40 27.24
CA ASN A 578 -2.85 77.59 28.67
C ASN A 578 -2.46 79.04 28.92
N PHE A 579 -3.08 79.68 29.91
CA PHE A 579 -2.80 81.05 30.29
C PHE A 579 -2.14 81.08 31.66
N GLN A 580 -1.21 82.01 31.86
CA GLN A 580 -0.64 82.30 33.16
C GLN A 580 -0.40 83.81 33.29
N TRP A 581 -1.21 84.46 34.12
CA TRP A 581 -1.01 85.86 34.44
C TRP A 581 0.16 86.05 35.39
N ARG A 582 0.87 87.16 35.23
CA ARG A 582 2.02 87.53 36.04
C ARG A 582 1.89 88.98 36.50
N PHE A 583 2.43 89.25 37.68
CA PHE A 583 2.57 90.59 38.24
C PHE A 583 4.04 90.85 38.51
N GLN A 584 4.57 91.93 37.96
CA GLN A 584 5.99 92.29 38.05
C GLN A 584 6.93 91.12 37.67
N GLY A 585 6.50 90.30 36.69
CA GLY A 585 7.24 89.13 36.20
C GLY A 585 7.06 87.84 37.01
N GLY A 586 6.39 87.87 38.17
CA GLY A 586 6.08 86.68 38.98
C GLY A 586 4.72 86.07 38.67
N ASN A 587 4.61 84.74 38.66
CA ASN A 587 3.35 84.04 38.39
C ASN A 587 2.32 84.29 39.49
N LEU A 588 1.10 84.69 39.09
CA LEU A 588 -0.05 84.81 39.98
C LEU A 588 -0.73 83.45 40.15
N SER A 589 -0.80 82.97 41.40
CA SER A 589 -1.39 81.66 41.71
C SER A 589 -2.88 81.61 41.32
N GLY A 590 -3.27 80.55 40.59
CA GLY A 590 -4.66 80.33 40.15
C GLY A 590 -5.14 81.23 39.01
N ALA A 591 -4.32 82.17 38.53
CA ALA A 591 -4.68 83.09 37.46
C ALA A 591 -4.41 82.49 36.07
N THR A 592 -5.20 81.47 35.70
CA THR A 592 -5.01 80.66 34.48
C THR A 592 -6.10 80.82 33.42
N GLY A 593 -6.98 81.82 33.57
CA GLY A 593 -8.02 82.15 32.60
C GLY A 593 -7.56 83.15 31.54
N SER A 594 -8.38 83.31 30.49
CA SER A 594 -8.22 84.38 29.48
C SER A 594 -8.50 85.79 30.02
N SER A 595 -8.91 85.89 31.29
CA SER A 595 -9.02 87.14 32.03
C SER A 595 -8.52 86.97 33.46
N TYR A 596 -8.06 88.07 34.06
CA TYR A 596 -7.65 88.14 35.45
C TYR A 596 -8.35 89.32 36.12
N MET A 597 -9.12 89.01 37.17
CA MET A 597 -9.93 89.96 37.89
C MET A 597 -9.38 90.19 39.30
N ILE A 598 -9.29 91.46 39.67
CA ILE A 598 -8.99 91.93 41.03
C ILE A 598 -10.30 92.55 41.54
N PRO A 599 -11.07 91.86 42.39
CA PRO A 599 -12.41 92.31 42.79
C PRO A 599 -12.41 93.67 43.51
N THR A 600 -11.41 93.89 44.35
CA THR A 600 -11.24 95.10 45.18
C THR A 600 -9.79 95.59 45.09
N ALA A 601 -9.49 96.42 44.10
CA ALA A 601 -8.12 96.90 43.86
C ALA A 601 -7.61 97.77 45.03
N GLN A 602 -6.35 97.56 45.41
CA GLN A 602 -5.61 98.31 46.42
C GLN A 602 -4.40 99.02 45.81
N THR A 603 -3.84 100.01 46.50
CA THR A 603 -2.60 100.69 46.04
C THR A 603 -1.41 99.75 45.86
N SER A 604 -1.36 98.61 46.56
CA SER A 604 -0.34 97.57 46.40
C SER A 604 -0.45 96.77 45.11
N ASP A 605 -1.62 96.80 44.45
CA ASP A 605 -1.85 96.10 43.18
C ASP A 605 -1.37 96.92 41.98
N ALA A 606 -0.93 98.18 42.20
CA ALA A 606 -0.40 99.01 41.14
C ALA A 606 0.94 98.45 40.60
N GLY A 607 0.99 98.15 39.31
CA GLY A 607 2.21 97.67 38.65
C GLY A 607 1.95 97.06 37.28
N ASN A 608 2.98 96.40 36.74
CA ASN A 608 2.91 95.78 35.43
C ASN A 608 2.32 94.37 35.54
N TYR A 609 1.26 94.14 34.78
CA TYR A 609 0.68 92.81 34.56
C TYR A 609 0.97 92.35 33.13
N ASP A 610 1.26 91.08 32.97
CA ASP A 610 1.43 90.43 31.69
C ASP A 610 0.88 89.00 31.73
N VAL A 611 0.70 88.38 30.57
CA VAL A 611 0.17 87.02 30.45
C VAL A 611 1.02 86.21 29.49
N VAL A 612 1.38 85.01 29.91
CA VAL A 612 2.05 84.01 29.05
C VAL A 612 1.00 83.04 28.56
N ILE A 613 1.01 82.76 27.26
CA ILE A 613 0.11 81.79 26.63
C ILE A 613 0.97 80.70 26.01
N SER A 614 0.66 79.44 26.29
CA SER A 614 1.40 78.28 25.79
C SER A 614 0.48 77.14 25.34
N SER A 615 0.94 76.34 24.38
CA SER A 615 0.31 75.07 23.99
C SER A 615 1.36 74.02 23.64
N ASP A 616 0.93 72.83 23.26
CA ASP A 616 1.83 71.78 22.75
C ASP A 616 2.56 72.20 21.46
N PHE A 617 2.11 73.29 20.82
CA PHE A 617 2.64 73.83 19.57
C PHE A 617 3.50 75.08 19.75
N GLY A 618 3.72 75.57 20.99
CA GLY A 618 4.56 76.75 21.22
C GLY A 618 4.25 77.52 22.49
#